data_AF-A0A7C3XUU6-F1
#
_entry.id   AF-A0A7C3XUU6-F1
#
_cell.length_a   1.000
_cell.length_b   1.000
_cell.length_c   1.000
_cell.angle_alpha   90.00
_cell.angle_beta   90.00
_cell.angle_gamma   90.00
#
_symmetry.space_group_name_H-M   'P 1'
#
loop_
_entity.id
_entity.type
_entity.pdbx_description
1 polymer ?
#
loop_
_entity_poly.entity_id
_entity_poly.type
_entity_poly.pdbx_seq_one_letter_code
_entity_poly.pdbx_strand_id
1 'polypeptide(L)'
;MCGLVAGAKLTEVKILDRDYLMVTYIEGDVFFKDDAKGPNAFTDRFSKEDNWVVHYGQLDIEKCTKPLNWEITSKEDPSYIKGKNPVIIFRKSKIHGMAQLEWDNSLRDWKIDTPLEHTLYLKLPSSLLQGKSYKLSISSEIDKTKPVIDIVFDIFKSRSEAIHLNLIGFMEGDSLKSADIYHWLGDGKARDYSSFEGAKVWVFEPLSGIKYEVEPLKFFTKRNSDVGGHDLTASDVWITDFSKIKKPGIYRLVVEGIGSSQDFEIKKQLYAEPFKVSVKGFYYMRIGEEIRSNIKPVPRQPRFIPNKDPEGFKVIITTMQPYHPEWKTFSHGDVWDRPNDWARFAKKGNPENPNAFGGHSDALDWDRHLGHVSIIYDMLFPFILTEGKLSDDDTGIAESYNGIPDLLDE
;
A
#
# COMPACT_ATOMS: atom_id res chain seq x y z
N MET A 1 -2.73 -31.31 -16.91
CA MET A 1 -4.06 -31.71 -16.37
C MET A 1 -5.00 -30.55 -16.64
N CYS A 2 -5.85 -30.68 -17.65
CA CYS A 2 -6.86 -29.68 -18.00
C CYS A 2 -8.10 -29.96 -17.15
N GLY A 3 -8.09 -29.50 -15.90
CA GLY A 3 -9.22 -29.59 -14.98
C GLY A 3 -9.94 -28.26 -14.96
N LEU A 4 -11.26 -28.29 -15.21
CA LEU A 4 -12.25 -27.20 -15.10
C LEU A 4 -11.67 -25.81 -14.77
N VAL A 5 -11.76 -24.87 -15.72
CA VAL A 5 -11.68 -23.45 -15.38
C VAL A 5 -12.85 -23.19 -14.43
N ALA A 6 -12.55 -23.12 -13.13
CA ALA A 6 -13.53 -22.73 -12.12
C ALA A 6 -13.93 -21.27 -12.37
N GLY A 7 -15.00 -20.78 -11.76
CA GLY A 7 -15.21 -19.33 -11.73
C GLY A 7 -14.07 -18.64 -10.95
N ALA A 8 -14.10 -17.31 -10.90
CA ALA A 8 -13.26 -16.57 -9.96
C ALA A 8 -13.27 -17.21 -8.56
N LYS A 9 -12.14 -17.16 -7.86
CA LYS A 9 -11.93 -17.81 -6.57
C LYS A 9 -12.41 -16.92 -5.43
N LEU A 10 -13.31 -17.43 -4.60
CA LEU A 10 -13.68 -16.78 -3.33
C LEU A 10 -12.46 -16.76 -2.40
N THR A 11 -12.00 -15.58 -2.00
CA THR A 11 -10.84 -15.44 -1.10
C THR A 11 -11.23 -15.06 0.31
N GLU A 12 -12.30 -14.28 0.47
CA GLU A 12 -12.63 -13.71 1.78
C GLU A 12 -14.10 -13.33 1.91
N VAL A 13 -14.63 -13.49 3.13
CA VAL A 13 -15.88 -12.87 3.57
C VAL A 13 -15.61 -12.10 4.86
N LYS A 14 -15.85 -10.79 4.83
CA LYS A 14 -15.67 -9.87 5.96
C LYS A 14 -16.98 -9.16 6.30
N ILE A 15 -17.00 -8.52 7.45
CA ILE A 15 -18.07 -7.62 7.87
C ILE A 15 -17.56 -6.20 7.67
N LEU A 16 -18.27 -5.39 6.88
CA LEU A 16 -17.99 -3.95 6.79
C LEU A 16 -18.58 -3.23 8.00
N ASP A 17 -19.85 -3.50 8.27
CA ASP A 17 -20.59 -3.04 9.43
C ASP A 17 -21.79 -3.98 9.65
N ARG A 18 -22.58 -3.76 10.70
CA ARG A 18 -23.74 -4.60 11.02
C ARG A 18 -24.76 -4.71 9.87
N ASP A 19 -24.76 -3.81 8.90
CA ASP A 19 -25.70 -3.81 7.78
C ASP A 19 -25.10 -4.38 6.48
N TYR A 20 -23.78 -4.63 6.42
CA TYR A 20 -23.10 -5.04 5.18
C TYR A 20 -22.05 -6.14 5.39
N LEU A 21 -22.11 -7.16 4.53
CA LEU A 21 -21.01 -8.10 4.32
C LEU A 21 -20.18 -7.69 3.10
N MET A 22 -18.87 -7.95 3.15
CA MET A 22 -17.92 -7.81 2.06
C MET A 22 -17.49 -9.19 1.60
N VAL A 23 -17.65 -9.49 0.31
CA VAL A 23 -17.25 -10.78 -0.27
C VAL A 23 -16.25 -10.51 -1.39
N THR A 24 -15.06 -11.11 -1.29
CA THR A 24 -13.96 -10.87 -2.23
C THR A 24 -13.70 -12.09 -3.10
N TYR A 25 -13.61 -11.86 -4.41
CA TYR A 25 -13.21 -12.84 -5.40
C TYR A 25 -12.00 -12.35 -6.19
N ILE A 26 -11.12 -13.28 -6.59
CA ILE A 26 -10.01 -12.99 -7.51
C ILE A 26 -10.10 -13.86 -8.75
N GLU A 27 -9.81 -13.30 -9.91
CA GLU A 27 -9.79 -14.01 -11.19
C GLU A 27 -8.48 -14.76 -11.44
N GLY A 28 -7.41 -14.40 -10.74
CA GLY A 28 -6.10 -15.05 -10.81
C GLY A 28 -5.12 -14.47 -9.79
N ASP A 29 -4.03 -15.21 -9.53
CA ASP A 29 -2.91 -14.77 -8.70
C ASP A 29 -1.71 -14.42 -9.61
N VAL A 30 -1.02 -13.32 -9.30
CA VAL A 30 0.21 -12.91 -9.98
C VAL A 30 1.42 -13.40 -9.19
N PHE A 31 2.34 -14.06 -9.88
CA PHE A 31 3.57 -14.57 -9.32
C PHE A 31 4.77 -13.87 -9.93
N PHE A 32 5.79 -13.68 -9.10
CA PHE A 32 7.08 -13.15 -9.50
C PHE A 32 8.16 -14.19 -9.17
N LYS A 33 9.11 -14.36 -10.08
CA LYS A 33 10.34 -15.08 -9.81
C LYS A 33 11.36 -14.10 -9.22
N ASP A 34 11.27 -13.91 -7.91
CA ASP A 34 12.19 -13.07 -7.15
C ASP A 34 13.13 -13.94 -6.29
N ASP A 35 13.96 -14.75 -6.94
CA ASP A 35 14.92 -15.64 -6.28
C ASP A 35 16.35 -15.10 -6.27
N ALA A 36 16.53 -13.84 -6.71
CA ALA A 36 17.80 -13.14 -6.85
C ALA A 36 18.83 -13.91 -7.71
N LYS A 37 18.37 -14.68 -8.71
CA LYS A 37 19.21 -15.48 -9.60
C LYS A 37 18.92 -15.19 -11.08
N GLY A 38 19.88 -15.55 -11.92
CA GLY A 38 19.76 -15.42 -13.37
C GLY A 38 20.37 -14.13 -13.91
N PRO A 39 20.39 -13.96 -15.24
CA PRO A 39 21.12 -12.89 -15.91
C PRO A 39 20.53 -11.48 -15.67
N ASN A 40 19.26 -11.39 -15.29
CA ASN A 40 18.57 -10.11 -15.02
C ASN A 40 18.51 -9.78 -13.52
N ALA A 41 19.01 -10.66 -12.63
CA ALA A 41 18.95 -10.43 -11.20
C ALA A 41 19.57 -9.08 -10.84
N PHE A 42 18.85 -8.32 -10.02
CA PHE A 42 19.21 -6.97 -9.56
C PHE A 42 19.22 -5.87 -10.63
N THR A 43 18.95 -6.16 -11.91
CA THR A 43 18.91 -5.15 -12.99
C THR A 43 17.48 -4.60 -13.22
N ASP A 44 17.33 -3.55 -14.04
CA ASP A 44 16.03 -3.11 -14.59
C ASP A 44 15.53 -3.95 -15.76
N ARG A 45 16.31 -4.94 -16.22
CA ARG A 45 15.96 -5.70 -17.42
C ARG A 45 14.79 -6.62 -17.13
N PHE A 46 13.71 -6.38 -17.84
CA PHE A 46 12.54 -7.24 -17.82
C PHE A 46 12.76 -8.53 -18.61
N SER A 47 12.26 -9.66 -18.07
CA SER A 47 11.99 -10.89 -18.81
C SER A 47 10.57 -11.36 -18.51
N LYS A 48 9.88 -11.83 -19.55
CA LYS A 48 8.50 -12.35 -19.44
C LYS A 48 8.41 -13.66 -18.66
N GLU A 49 9.56 -14.26 -18.34
CA GLU A 49 9.65 -15.45 -17.52
C GLU A 49 9.75 -15.10 -16.02
N ASP A 50 9.97 -13.83 -15.68
CA ASP A 50 10.14 -13.37 -14.29
C ASP A 50 8.81 -13.05 -13.59
N ASN A 51 7.69 -13.04 -14.32
CA ASN A 51 6.36 -12.96 -13.73
C ASN A 51 5.32 -13.65 -14.61
N TRP A 52 4.22 -14.10 -14.00
CA TRP A 52 3.10 -14.73 -14.71
C TRP A 52 1.82 -14.70 -13.88
N VAL A 53 0.69 -14.95 -14.53
CA VAL A 53 -0.61 -15.09 -13.88
C VAL A 53 -1.05 -16.54 -13.86
N VAL A 54 -1.55 -17.01 -12.72
CA VAL A 54 -2.33 -18.25 -12.63
C VAL A 54 -3.80 -17.87 -12.55
N HIS A 55 -4.51 -18.02 -13.66
CA HIS A 55 -5.94 -17.70 -13.75
C HIS A 55 -6.82 -18.79 -13.14
N TYR A 56 -7.80 -18.36 -12.35
CA TYR A 56 -8.90 -19.18 -11.86
C TYR A 56 -10.07 -19.17 -12.83
N GLY A 57 -10.40 -18.00 -13.37
CA GLY A 57 -11.53 -17.76 -14.27
C GLY A 57 -12.24 -16.44 -13.95
N GLN A 58 -13.06 -15.95 -14.88
CA GLN A 58 -13.77 -14.68 -14.69
C GLN A 58 -14.92 -14.79 -13.69
N LEU A 59 -15.22 -13.68 -13.02
CA LEU A 59 -16.43 -13.61 -12.17
C LEU A 59 -17.68 -13.41 -13.04
N ASP A 60 -18.69 -14.28 -12.86
CA ASP A 60 -20.01 -14.05 -13.45
C ASP A 60 -20.74 -12.93 -12.68
N ILE A 61 -20.52 -11.70 -13.12
CA ILE A 61 -21.05 -10.50 -12.45
C ILE A 61 -22.58 -10.57 -12.34
N GLU A 62 -23.28 -10.97 -13.41
CA GLU A 62 -24.74 -11.00 -13.43
C GLU A 62 -25.31 -11.94 -12.38
N LYS A 63 -24.69 -13.12 -12.20
CA LYS A 63 -25.10 -14.06 -11.15
C LYS A 63 -24.69 -13.59 -9.76
N CYS A 64 -23.51 -13.01 -9.61
CA CYS A 64 -23.01 -12.55 -8.32
C CYS A 64 -23.79 -11.36 -7.77
N THR A 65 -24.32 -10.49 -8.62
CA THR A 65 -25.12 -9.33 -8.19
C THR A 65 -26.61 -9.64 -8.01
N LYS A 66 -27.06 -10.89 -8.20
CA LYS A 66 -28.44 -11.33 -7.92
C LYS A 66 -28.59 -11.71 -6.44
N PRO A 67 -29.37 -10.98 -5.63
CA PRO A 67 -29.48 -11.27 -4.20
C PRO A 67 -30.00 -12.69 -3.88
N LEU A 68 -30.85 -13.26 -4.72
CA LEU A 68 -31.38 -14.62 -4.56
C LEU A 68 -30.30 -15.72 -4.58
N ASN A 69 -29.10 -15.42 -5.08
CA ASN A 69 -27.99 -16.37 -5.07
C ASN A 69 -27.21 -16.38 -3.75
N TRP A 70 -27.63 -15.58 -2.77
CA TRP A 70 -26.99 -15.43 -1.46
C TRP A 70 -28.02 -15.58 -0.37
N GLU A 71 -27.72 -16.36 0.67
CA GLU A 71 -28.63 -16.52 1.80
C GLU A 71 -27.87 -16.40 3.12
N ILE A 72 -28.32 -15.52 4.00
CA ILE A 72 -27.84 -15.43 5.38
C ILE A 72 -28.84 -16.16 6.29
N THR A 73 -28.34 -17.06 7.13
CA THR A 73 -29.10 -17.73 8.18
C THR A 73 -28.44 -17.54 9.54
N SER A 74 -29.22 -17.63 10.62
CA SER A 74 -28.71 -17.70 11.99
C SER A 74 -29.64 -18.53 12.86
N LYS A 75 -29.07 -19.29 13.79
CA LYS A 75 -29.83 -19.98 14.84
C LYS A 75 -30.11 -19.09 16.05
N GLU A 76 -29.38 -17.98 16.17
CA GLU A 76 -29.33 -17.15 17.38
C GLU A 76 -29.95 -15.76 17.19
N ASP A 77 -30.15 -15.34 15.95
CA ASP A 77 -30.80 -14.09 15.56
C ASP A 77 -32.19 -14.39 14.96
N PRO A 78 -33.29 -13.99 15.62
CA PRO A 78 -34.65 -14.18 15.13
C PRO A 78 -34.91 -13.66 13.72
N SER A 79 -34.18 -12.62 13.30
CA SER A 79 -34.31 -12.02 11.97
C SER A 79 -33.85 -12.94 10.86
N TYR A 80 -33.04 -13.97 11.16
CA TYR A 80 -32.38 -14.85 10.20
C TYR A 80 -32.66 -16.34 10.40
N ILE A 81 -33.59 -16.72 11.28
CA ILE A 81 -33.96 -18.13 11.51
C ILE A 81 -34.44 -18.81 10.22
N LYS A 82 -35.24 -18.11 9.41
CA LYS A 82 -35.83 -18.65 8.17
C LYS A 82 -34.95 -18.46 6.92
N GLY A 83 -33.72 -17.94 7.08
CA GLY A 83 -32.91 -17.49 5.96
C GLY A 83 -33.44 -16.20 5.34
N LYS A 84 -32.53 -15.32 4.93
CA LYS A 84 -32.86 -14.11 4.16
C LYS A 84 -31.81 -13.83 3.12
N ASN A 85 -32.25 -13.33 1.98
CA ASN A 85 -31.35 -12.80 0.96
C ASN A 85 -30.96 -11.34 1.28
N PRO A 86 -29.79 -10.86 0.80
CA PRO A 86 -29.49 -9.44 0.77
C PRO A 86 -30.58 -8.64 0.07
N VAL A 87 -30.70 -7.35 0.39
CA VAL A 87 -31.65 -6.44 -0.29
C VAL A 87 -31.12 -6.03 -1.65
N ILE A 88 -29.83 -5.72 -1.71
CA ILE A 88 -29.11 -5.28 -2.90
C ILE A 88 -27.64 -5.65 -2.74
N ILE A 89 -26.96 -5.83 -3.86
CA ILE A 89 -25.52 -6.12 -3.91
C ILE A 89 -24.86 -5.03 -4.74
N PHE A 90 -23.88 -4.36 -4.14
CA PHE A 90 -23.00 -3.42 -4.84
C PHE A 90 -21.66 -4.07 -5.14
N ARG A 91 -20.89 -3.47 -6.04
CA ARG A 91 -19.64 -4.04 -6.53
C ARG A 91 -18.60 -2.97 -6.84
N LYS A 92 -17.35 -3.30 -6.54
CA LYS A 92 -16.18 -2.68 -7.21
C LYS A 92 -15.19 -3.73 -7.69
N SER A 93 -14.35 -3.34 -8.63
CA SER A 93 -13.19 -4.12 -9.07
C SER A 93 -11.94 -3.27 -9.09
N LYS A 94 -10.81 -3.93 -8.92
CA LYS A 94 -9.49 -3.38 -9.18
C LYS A 94 -8.61 -4.45 -9.83
N ILE A 95 -7.51 -4.02 -10.43
CA ILE A 95 -6.44 -4.91 -10.87
C ILE A 95 -5.85 -5.62 -9.63
N HIS A 96 -5.70 -6.93 -9.70
CA HIS A 96 -5.10 -7.77 -8.64
C HIS A 96 -3.67 -8.14 -9.01
N GLY A 97 -2.81 -7.12 -9.12
CA GLY A 97 -1.46 -7.26 -9.66
C GLY A 97 -1.43 -7.31 -11.18
N MET A 98 -0.22 -7.29 -11.73
CA MET A 98 0.02 -7.30 -13.17
C MET A 98 1.24 -8.14 -13.50
N ALA A 99 1.16 -8.91 -14.58
CA ALA A 99 2.28 -9.60 -15.20
C ALA A 99 2.59 -8.92 -16.53
N GLN A 100 3.77 -8.30 -16.62
CA GLN A 100 4.28 -7.81 -17.89
C GLN A 100 4.78 -9.00 -18.72
N LEU A 101 4.39 -9.09 -19.99
CA LEU A 101 4.72 -10.19 -20.91
C LEU A 101 5.57 -9.67 -22.09
N GLU A 102 5.52 -10.31 -23.25
CA GLU A 102 6.24 -9.86 -24.44
C GLU A 102 5.84 -8.46 -24.94
N TRP A 103 6.79 -7.77 -25.59
CA TRP A 103 6.53 -6.52 -26.32
C TRP A 103 5.64 -6.82 -27.54
N ASP A 104 4.57 -6.06 -27.70
CA ASP A 104 3.67 -6.13 -28.85
C ASP A 104 3.87 -4.91 -29.76
N ASN A 105 4.48 -5.15 -30.92
CA ASN A 105 4.75 -4.12 -31.92
C ASN A 105 3.48 -3.46 -32.48
N SER A 106 2.33 -4.16 -32.45
CA SER A 106 1.07 -3.61 -32.93
C SER A 106 0.46 -2.62 -31.94
N LEU A 107 0.57 -2.91 -30.65
CA LEU A 107 0.18 -2.02 -29.55
C LEU A 107 1.21 -0.91 -29.33
N ARG A 108 2.45 -1.13 -29.77
CA ARG A 108 3.64 -0.32 -29.42
C ARG A 108 3.78 -0.23 -27.90
N ASP A 109 3.49 -1.33 -27.23
CA ASP A 109 3.50 -1.44 -25.78
C ASP A 109 3.74 -2.89 -25.36
N TRP A 110 4.03 -3.09 -24.07
CA TRP A 110 4.07 -4.41 -23.47
C TRP A 110 2.67 -4.99 -23.36
N LYS A 111 2.55 -6.28 -23.67
CA LYS A 111 1.34 -7.02 -23.29
C LYS A 111 1.35 -7.18 -21.78
N ILE A 112 0.26 -6.78 -21.12
CA ILE A 112 0.09 -6.92 -19.67
C ILE A 112 -1.09 -7.87 -19.40
N ASP A 113 -0.88 -8.86 -18.54
CA ASP A 113 -1.93 -9.72 -18.01
C ASP A 113 -2.33 -9.23 -16.61
N THR A 114 -3.60 -8.85 -16.45
CA THR A 114 -4.13 -8.16 -15.27
C THR A 114 -5.38 -8.89 -14.74
N PRO A 115 -5.25 -9.93 -13.91
CA PRO A 115 -6.41 -10.53 -13.27
C PRO A 115 -7.11 -9.50 -12.39
N LEU A 116 -8.44 -9.62 -12.25
CA LEU A 116 -9.21 -8.70 -11.42
C LEU A 116 -9.47 -9.26 -10.03
N GLU A 117 -9.52 -8.36 -9.04
CA GLU A 117 -10.16 -8.59 -7.75
C GLU A 117 -11.52 -7.88 -7.77
N HIS A 118 -12.54 -8.56 -7.26
CA HIS A 118 -13.90 -8.06 -7.14
C HIS A 118 -14.29 -8.06 -5.67
N THR A 119 -14.84 -6.94 -5.20
CA THR A 119 -15.48 -6.86 -3.89
C THR A 119 -16.97 -6.65 -4.08
N LEU A 120 -17.77 -7.55 -3.53
CA LEU A 120 -19.22 -7.48 -3.49
C LEU A 120 -19.67 -7.02 -2.09
N TYR A 121 -20.58 -6.06 -2.04
CA TYR A 121 -21.15 -5.54 -0.81
C TYR A 121 -22.61 -5.96 -0.69
N LEU A 122 -22.87 -6.94 0.17
CA LEU A 122 -24.21 -7.47 0.38
C LEU A 122 -24.91 -6.62 1.44
N LYS A 123 -25.86 -5.77 1.04
CA LYS A 123 -26.70 -5.03 1.98
C LYS A 123 -27.68 -5.99 2.64
N LEU A 124 -27.60 -6.12 3.95
CA LEU A 124 -28.43 -7.02 4.72
C LEU A 124 -29.84 -6.42 4.95
N PRO A 125 -30.90 -7.25 4.97
CA PRO A 125 -32.27 -6.80 5.24
C PRO A 125 -32.54 -6.50 6.72
N SER A 126 -31.63 -6.87 7.61
CA SER A 126 -31.70 -6.61 9.05
C SER A 126 -30.28 -6.47 9.58
N SER A 127 -30.04 -5.64 10.58
CA SER A 127 -28.68 -5.49 11.11
C SER A 127 -28.26 -6.76 11.87
N LEU A 128 -27.00 -7.16 11.73
CA LEU A 128 -26.38 -8.21 12.54
C LEU A 128 -26.36 -7.78 14.02
N LEU A 129 -26.52 -8.75 14.90
CA LEU A 129 -26.53 -8.58 16.34
C LEU A 129 -25.17 -8.95 16.94
N GLN A 130 -24.68 -8.12 17.86
CA GLN A 130 -23.39 -8.31 18.52
C GLN A 130 -23.29 -9.68 19.21
N GLY A 131 -22.17 -10.36 19.00
CA GLY A 131 -21.83 -11.66 19.55
C GLY A 131 -22.54 -12.85 18.90
N LYS A 132 -23.33 -12.65 17.84
CA LYS A 132 -24.12 -13.71 17.20
C LYS A 132 -23.40 -14.35 16.02
N SER A 133 -23.72 -15.62 15.80
CA SER A 133 -23.22 -16.43 14.69
C SER A 133 -24.21 -16.50 13.52
N TYR A 134 -23.69 -16.43 12.30
CA TYR A 134 -24.40 -16.44 11.03
C TYR A 134 -23.73 -17.40 10.05
N LYS A 135 -24.48 -17.84 9.05
CA LYS A 135 -23.97 -18.59 7.90
C LYS A 135 -24.37 -17.88 6.62
N LEU A 136 -23.40 -17.61 5.74
CA LEU A 136 -23.62 -17.14 4.38
C LEU A 136 -23.52 -18.34 3.42
N SER A 137 -24.65 -18.73 2.84
CA SER A 137 -24.72 -19.75 1.80
C SER A 137 -24.64 -19.11 0.42
N ILE A 138 -23.81 -19.68 -0.45
CA ILE A 138 -23.57 -19.19 -1.81
C ILE A 138 -24.12 -20.21 -2.81
N SER A 139 -24.95 -19.75 -3.74
CA SER A 139 -25.62 -20.60 -4.74
C SER A 139 -24.65 -21.27 -5.70
N SER A 140 -25.02 -22.47 -6.20
CA SER A 140 -24.31 -23.16 -7.28
C SER A 140 -24.36 -22.47 -8.64
N GLU A 141 -25.17 -21.43 -8.75
CA GLU A 141 -25.14 -20.51 -9.89
C GLU A 141 -23.85 -19.68 -9.90
N ILE A 142 -23.32 -19.32 -8.72
CA ILE A 142 -22.07 -18.57 -8.56
C ILE A 142 -20.90 -19.55 -8.42
N ASP A 143 -20.99 -20.48 -7.48
CA ASP A 143 -19.90 -21.40 -7.15
C ASP A 143 -20.43 -22.83 -7.02
N LYS A 144 -19.98 -23.73 -7.90
CA LYS A 144 -20.43 -25.12 -7.97
C LYS A 144 -20.19 -25.91 -6.68
N THR A 145 -19.25 -25.50 -5.83
CA THR A 145 -18.98 -26.12 -4.54
C THR A 145 -20.02 -25.78 -3.47
N LYS A 146 -20.90 -24.80 -3.72
CA LYS A 146 -21.91 -24.29 -2.79
C LYS A 146 -21.32 -23.94 -1.42
N PRO A 147 -20.35 -23.01 -1.37
CA PRO A 147 -19.69 -22.68 -0.13
C PRO A 147 -20.69 -22.14 0.91
N VAL A 148 -20.49 -22.55 2.16
CA VAL A 148 -21.20 -22.03 3.33
C VAL A 148 -20.16 -21.47 4.28
N ILE A 149 -20.21 -20.16 4.50
CA ILE A 149 -19.21 -19.44 5.28
C ILE A 149 -19.78 -19.10 6.66
N ASP A 150 -19.09 -19.52 7.71
CA ASP A 150 -19.43 -19.15 9.08
C ASP A 150 -18.94 -17.73 9.37
N ILE A 151 -19.83 -16.91 9.94
CA ILE A 151 -19.59 -15.50 10.24
C ILE A 151 -19.98 -15.26 11.69
N VAL A 152 -19.13 -14.58 12.46
CA VAL A 152 -19.48 -14.08 13.80
C VAL A 152 -19.38 -12.57 13.77
N PHE A 153 -20.48 -11.89 14.11
CA PHE A 153 -20.44 -10.44 14.28
C PHE A 153 -20.06 -10.12 15.71
N ASP A 154 -18.80 -9.74 15.92
CA ASP A 154 -18.28 -9.28 17.19
C ASP A 154 -17.41 -8.05 16.94
N ILE A 155 -17.89 -6.86 17.30
CA ILE A 155 -17.20 -5.59 17.01
C ILE A 155 -15.75 -5.54 17.54
N PHE A 156 -15.39 -6.35 18.54
CA PHE A 156 -14.02 -6.41 19.07
C PHE A 156 -13.06 -7.29 18.23
N LYS A 157 -13.62 -8.08 17.29
CA LYS A 157 -12.89 -9.04 16.44
C LYS A 157 -13.12 -8.82 14.95
N SER A 158 -14.28 -8.29 14.56
CA SER A 158 -14.63 -7.98 13.18
C SER A 158 -13.89 -6.72 12.75
N ARG A 159 -12.78 -6.91 12.01
CA ARG A 159 -12.03 -5.79 11.43
C ARG A 159 -12.82 -5.20 10.27
N SER A 160 -13.05 -3.89 10.31
CA SER A 160 -13.80 -3.16 9.29
C SER A 160 -12.86 -2.29 8.45
N GLU A 161 -13.01 -2.35 7.12
CA GLU A 161 -12.32 -1.44 6.20
C GLU A 161 -12.86 0.00 6.25
N ALA A 162 -13.94 0.24 6.99
CA ALA A 162 -14.50 1.58 7.16
C ALA A 162 -13.72 2.45 8.16
N ILE A 163 -12.88 1.84 9.00
CA ILE A 163 -12.18 2.54 10.09
C ILE A 163 -10.74 2.83 9.65
N HIS A 164 -10.42 4.11 9.43
CA HIS A 164 -9.13 4.59 8.95
C HIS A 164 -8.39 5.33 10.07
N LEU A 165 -7.18 4.88 10.38
CA LEU A 165 -6.29 5.52 11.38
C LEU A 165 -4.82 5.25 11.04
N ASN A 166 -3.90 5.90 11.76
CA ASN A 166 -2.47 5.63 11.61
C ASN A 166 -2.14 4.20 12.10
N LEU A 167 -1.84 3.30 11.17
CA LEU A 167 -1.55 1.89 11.47
C LEU A 167 -0.19 1.66 12.17
N ILE A 168 0.75 2.61 12.06
CA ILE A 168 1.96 2.59 12.89
C ILE A 168 1.53 2.83 14.34
N GLY A 169 0.68 3.84 14.55
CA GLY A 169 0.08 4.16 15.83
C GLY A 169 0.16 5.63 16.19
N PHE A 170 0.25 5.93 17.49
CA PHE A 170 0.26 7.28 18.03
C PHE A 170 1.33 7.47 19.11
N MET A 171 1.86 8.69 19.20
CA MET A 171 2.79 9.04 20.27
C MET A 171 2.07 9.03 21.63
N GLU A 172 2.77 8.65 22.70
CA GLU A 172 2.26 8.83 24.05
C GLU A 172 2.11 10.34 24.39
N GLY A 173 1.26 10.67 25.36
CA GLY A 173 1.06 12.07 25.77
C GLY A 173 0.05 12.83 24.89
N ASP A 174 0.29 14.14 24.73
CA ASP A 174 -0.67 15.12 24.18
C ASP A 174 -0.67 15.22 22.64
N SER A 175 -0.49 14.10 21.94
CA SER A 175 -0.70 14.05 20.50
C SER A 175 -2.19 13.92 20.17
N LEU A 176 -2.61 14.54 19.05
CA LEU A 176 -3.91 14.26 18.43
C LEU A 176 -3.97 12.77 18.05
N LYS A 177 -5.08 12.11 18.39
CA LYS A 177 -5.36 10.74 17.99
C LYS A 177 -6.82 10.68 17.55
N SER A 178 -7.01 10.43 16.27
CA SER A 178 -8.33 10.37 15.65
C SER A 178 -8.40 9.24 14.65
N ALA A 179 -9.62 8.86 14.32
CA ALA A 179 -9.91 7.95 13.22
C ALA A 179 -11.07 8.47 12.40
N ASP A 180 -10.96 8.27 11.10
CA ASP A 180 -11.97 8.62 10.12
C ASP A 180 -12.78 7.39 9.75
N ILE A 181 -14.09 7.56 9.66
CA ILE A 181 -15.04 6.51 9.32
C ILE A 181 -15.72 6.87 8.01
N TYR A 182 -15.43 6.10 6.97
CA TYR A 182 -16.05 6.20 5.65
C TYR A 182 -15.73 4.95 4.82
N HIS A 183 -16.54 4.70 3.78
CA HIS A 183 -16.27 3.61 2.85
C HIS A 183 -16.94 3.83 1.48
N TRP A 184 -16.28 3.39 0.40
CA TRP A 184 -16.81 3.43 -0.96
C TRP A 184 -17.22 2.03 -1.44
N LEU A 185 -18.52 1.88 -1.75
CA LEU A 185 -19.18 0.63 -2.14
C LEU A 185 -19.07 0.33 -3.64
N GLY A 186 -18.30 1.12 -4.40
CA GLY A 186 -18.24 0.98 -5.87
C GLY A 186 -19.45 1.59 -6.55
N ASP A 187 -20.19 0.79 -7.32
CA ASP A 187 -21.43 1.21 -7.96
C ASP A 187 -22.54 1.60 -6.95
N GLY A 188 -22.42 1.17 -5.69
CA GLY A 188 -23.26 1.60 -4.56
C GLY A 188 -22.93 2.98 -3.99
N LYS A 189 -21.88 3.63 -4.51
CA LYS A 189 -21.37 4.92 -4.06
C LYS A 189 -20.92 4.94 -2.59
N ALA A 190 -20.97 6.10 -1.94
CA ALA A 190 -20.57 6.27 -0.55
C ALA A 190 -21.51 5.49 0.39
N ARG A 191 -20.92 4.77 1.34
CA ARG A 191 -21.67 4.24 2.49
C ARG A 191 -22.05 5.39 3.41
N ASP A 192 -23.36 5.59 3.60
CA ASP A 192 -23.89 6.59 4.52
C ASP A 192 -23.80 6.10 5.97
N TYR A 193 -23.01 6.75 6.81
CA TYR A 193 -22.86 6.41 8.24
C TYR A 193 -23.72 7.28 9.17
N SER A 194 -24.67 8.06 8.66
CA SER A 194 -25.53 8.94 9.47
C SER A 194 -26.27 8.18 10.58
N SER A 195 -26.66 6.92 10.35
CA SER A 195 -27.33 6.08 11.37
C SER A 195 -26.41 5.61 12.51
N PHE A 196 -25.10 5.84 12.41
CA PHE A 196 -24.10 5.56 13.44
C PHE A 196 -23.63 6.82 14.15
N GLU A 197 -24.15 8.01 13.82
CA GLU A 197 -23.82 9.22 14.57
C GLU A 197 -24.26 9.06 16.03
N GLY A 198 -23.34 9.37 16.96
CA GLY A 198 -23.50 9.13 18.38
C GLY A 198 -23.18 7.69 18.84
N ALA A 199 -22.78 6.79 17.93
CA ALA A 199 -22.36 5.44 18.29
C ALA A 199 -21.20 5.48 19.30
N LYS A 200 -21.23 4.55 20.25
CA LYS A 200 -20.14 4.43 21.23
C LYS A 200 -18.86 3.96 20.55
N VAL A 201 -17.75 4.50 21.04
CA VAL A 201 -16.41 4.17 20.57
C VAL A 201 -15.54 3.78 21.75
N TRP A 202 -14.74 2.73 21.59
CA TRP A 202 -13.77 2.29 22.59
C TRP A 202 -12.39 2.15 21.99
N VAL A 203 -11.38 2.48 22.79
CA VAL A 203 -10.03 1.96 22.61
C VAL A 203 -9.93 0.67 23.42
N PHE A 204 -9.67 -0.44 22.74
CA PHE A 204 -9.68 -1.79 23.29
C PHE A 204 -8.25 -2.35 23.32
N GLU A 205 -7.80 -2.84 24.47
CA GLU A 205 -6.51 -3.51 24.65
C GLU A 205 -6.71 -5.04 24.51
N PRO A 206 -6.31 -5.67 23.39
CA PRO A 206 -6.72 -7.06 23.09
C PRO A 206 -6.22 -8.10 24.08
N LEU A 207 -5.04 -7.88 24.67
CA LEU A 207 -4.42 -8.83 25.61
C LEU A 207 -5.09 -8.81 27.00
N SER A 208 -5.41 -7.63 27.52
CA SER A 208 -6.01 -7.47 28.85
C SER A 208 -7.54 -7.53 28.83
N GLY A 209 -8.14 -7.29 27.66
CA GLY A 209 -9.59 -7.16 27.50
C GLY A 209 -10.15 -5.82 27.97
N ILE A 210 -9.30 -4.88 28.42
CA ILE A 210 -9.72 -3.57 28.94
C ILE A 210 -10.24 -2.70 27.79
N LYS A 211 -11.30 -1.94 28.08
CA LYS A 211 -11.96 -1.02 27.16
C LYS A 211 -11.99 0.37 27.77
N TYR A 212 -11.54 1.36 27.00
CA TYR A 212 -11.62 2.77 27.36
C TYR A 212 -12.63 3.43 26.43
N GLU A 213 -13.78 3.85 26.93
CA GLU A 213 -14.76 4.59 26.11
C GLU A 213 -14.19 5.98 25.77
N VAL A 214 -14.28 6.39 24.51
CA VAL A 214 -13.73 7.66 23.96
C VAL A 214 -14.84 8.54 23.39
N GLU A 215 -14.50 9.61 22.68
CA GLU A 215 -15.54 10.46 22.09
C GLU A 215 -16.41 9.62 21.13
N PRO A 216 -17.75 9.77 21.18
CA PRO A 216 -18.63 9.04 20.28
C PRO A 216 -18.37 9.45 18.83
N LEU A 217 -18.83 8.63 17.89
CA LEU A 217 -18.74 8.93 16.47
C LEU A 217 -19.56 10.18 16.14
N LYS A 218 -18.97 11.15 15.42
CA LYS A 218 -19.63 12.40 15.03
C LYS A 218 -19.45 12.65 13.55
N PHE A 219 -20.44 13.27 12.91
CA PHE A 219 -20.24 13.75 11.54
C PHE A 219 -19.11 14.79 11.51
N PHE A 220 -18.18 14.67 10.55
CA PHE A 220 -17.06 15.60 10.40
C PHE A 220 -17.26 16.53 9.21
N THR A 221 -17.29 15.97 8.00
CA THR A 221 -17.40 16.76 6.77
C THR A 221 -18.15 16.04 5.67
N LYS A 222 -18.78 16.83 4.81
CA LYS A 222 -19.34 16.33 3.54
C LYS A 222 -18.20 16.02 2.58
N ARG A 223 -18.42 15.06 1.67
CA ARG A 223 -17.54 14.85 0.52
C ARG A 223 -17.32 16.16 -0.22
N ASN A 224 -16.10 16.39 -0.66
CA ASN A 224 -15.73 17.62 -1.35
C ASN A 224 -14.58 17.39 -2.32
N SER A 225 -14.30 18.40 -3.13
CA SER A 225 -13.10 18.48 -3.95
C SER A 225 -11.84 18.51 -3.07
N ASP A 226 -10.80 17.82 -3.53
CA ASP A 226 -9.47 17.65 -2.93
C ASP A 226 -8.40 18.08 -3.96
N VAL A 227 -7.18 17.53 -3.89
CA VAL A 227 -6.05 17.86 -4.76
C VAL A 227 -6.44 17.79 -6.24
N GLY A 228 -6.14 18.87 -6.97
CA GLY A 228 -6.39 18.97 -8.42
C GLY A 228 -7.87 19.09 -8.80
N GLY A 229 -8.77 19.34 -7.84
CA GLY A 229 -10.20 19.46 -8.11
C GLY A 229 -10.96 18.12 -7.98
N HIS A 230 -10.27 17.02 -7.70
CA HIS A 230 -10.85 15.67 -7.63
C HIS A 230 -11.40 15.36 -6.24
N ASP A 231 -12.51 14.64 -6.17
CA ASP A 231 -13.02 14.09 -4.90
C ASP A 231 -12.48 12.66 -4.72
N LEU A 232 -11.32 12.54 -4.07
CA LEU A 232 -10.57 11.29 -3.94
C LEU A 232 -11.24 10.30 -2.96
N THR A 233 -11.93 10.81 -1.95
CA THR A 233 -12.64 9.99 -0.94
C THR A 233 -14.01 9.55 -1.45
N ALA A 234 -14.68 10.40 -2.24
CA ALA A 234 -16.02 10.21 -2.77
C ALA A 234 -17.09 9.87 -1.70
N SER A 235 -16.84 10.18 -0.43
CA SER A 235 -17.68 9.85 0.72
C SER A 235 -17.68 10.98 1.73
N ASP A 236 -18.82 11.16 2.40
CA ASP A 236 -18.88 11.90 3.66
C ASP A 236 -18.02 11.18 4.70
N VAL A 237 -17.48 11.94 5.66
CA VAL A 237 -16.57 11.42 6.69
C VAL A 237 -17.14 11.69 8.08
N TRP A 238 -17.09 10.66 8.92
CA TRP A 238 -17.33 10.75 10.36
C TRP A 238 -16.01 10.60 11.09
N ILE A 239 -15.91 11.16 12.29
CA ILE A 239 -14.68 11.18 13.07
C ILE A 239 -14.96 10.80 14.53
N THR A 240 -13.93 10.24 15.16
CA THR A 240 -13.86 10.08 16.62
C THR A 240 -12.47 10.50 17.10
N ASP A 241 -12.42 11.14 18.26
CA ASP A 241 -11.18 11.52 18.95
C ASP A 241 -10.95 10.60 20.16
N PHE A 242 -9.72 10.10 20.26
CA PHE A 242 -9.24 9.30 21.39
C PHE A 242 -7.91 9.83 21.93
N SER A 243 -7.63 11.12 21.75
CA SER A 243 -6.43 11.83 22.21
C SER A 243 -6.23 11.70 23.72
N LYS A 244 -7.32 11.50 24.48
CA LYS A 244 -7.28 11.26 25.94
C LYS A 244 -6.57 9.95 26.33
N ILE A 245 -6.42 9.01 25.41
CA ILE A 245 -5.69 7.76 25.65
C ILE A 245 -4.20 8.02 25.45
N LYS A 246 -3.46 7.99 26.57
CA LYS A 246 -2.02 8.29 26.61
C LYS A 246 -1.16 7.09 27.00
N LYS A 247 -1.79 6.06 27.59
CA LYS A 247 -1.09 4.89 28.13
C LYS A 247 -0.45 4.10 26.98
N PRO A 248 0.86 3.82 27.03
CA PRO A 248 1.48 2.95 26.05
C PRO A 248 0.86 1.55 26.01
N GLY A 249 0.80 0.95 24.82
CA GLY A 249 0.22 -0.37 24.62
C GLY A 249 -0.21 -0.63 23.17
N ILE A 250 -0.70 -1.85 22.92
CA ILE A 250 -1.28 -2.27 21.64
C ILE A 250 -2.80 -2.24 21.77
N TYR A 251 -3.46 -1.56 20.83
CA TYR A 251 -4.88 -1.30 20.90
C TYR A 251 -5.59 -1.56 19.57
N ARG A 252 -6.92 -1.65 19.63
CA ARG A 252 -7.84 -1.46 18.50
C ARG A 252 -8.80 -0.33 18.83
N LEU A 253 -9.20 0.41 17.81
CA LEU A 253 -10.35 1.29 17.90
C LEU A 253 -11.59 0.46 17.53
N VAL A 254 -12.63 0.54 18.35
CA VAL A 254 -13.86 -0.23 18.19
C VAL A 254 -15.03 0.73 18.13
N VAL A 255 -15.85 0.64 17.08
CA VAL A 255 -17.03 1.48 16.88
C VAL A 255 -18.27 0.59 16.91
N GLU A 256 -19.22 0.95 17.79
CA GLU A 256 -20.47 0.22 17.98
C GLU A 256 -21.22 0.02 16.66
N GLY A 257 -21.56 -1.23 16.35
CA GLY A 257 -22.27 -1.60 15.13
C GLY A 257 -21.43 -1.58 13.84
N ILE A 258 -20.17 -1.12 13.86
CA ILE A 258 -19.29 -1.14 12.68
C ILE A 258 -18.27 -2.27 12.81
N GLY A 259 -17.44 -2.24 13.85
CA GLY A 259 -16.36 -3.19 13.99
C GLY A 259 -15.14 -2.59 14.69
N SER A 260 -13.97 -3.10 14.34
CA SER A 260 -12.68 -2.67 14.88
C SER A 260 -11.67 -2.32 13.78
N SER A 261 -10.70 -1.49 14.13
CA SER A 261 -9.50 -1.29 13.32
C SER A 261 -8.56 -2.50 13.38
N GLN A 262 -7.51 -2.45 12.58
CA GLN A 262 -6.28 -3.21 12.82
C GLN A 262 -5.64 -2.77 14.15
N ASP A 263 -4.72 -3.59 14.63
CA ASP A 263 -3.97 -3.31 15.84
C ASP A 263 -3.02 -2.13 15.57
N PHE A 264 -2.94 -1.17 16.50
CA PHE A 264 -2.01 -0.04 16.45
C PHE A 264 -1.34 0.17 17.81
N GLU A 265 -0.18 0.82 17.84
CA GLU A 265 0.58 1.05 19.07
C GLU A 265 0.40 2.48 19.60
N ILE A 266 0.35 2.66 20.92
CA ILE A 266 0.68 3.94 21.55
C ILE A 266 2.03 3.79 22.22
N LYS A 267 3.00 4.63 21.85
CA LYS A 267 4.40 4.49 22.30
C LYS A 267 5.11 5.84 22.36
N LYS A 268 6.08 5.97 23.27
CA LYS A 268 6.93 7.17 23.39
C LYS A 268 7.73 7.52 22.14
N GLN A 269 8.35 6.54 21.51
CA GLN A 269 9.21 6.71 20.34
C GLN A 269 8.62 5.93 19.17
N LEU A 270 7.37 6.25 18.82
CA LEU A 270 6.62 5.52 17.80
C LEU A 270 7.34 5.55 16.44
N TYR A 271 7.90 6.70 16.06
CA TYR A 271 8.50 6.91 14.75
C TYR A 271 9.99 6.53 14.65
N ALA A 272 10.57 5.92 15.70
CA ALA A 272 11.97 5.48 15.65
C ALA A 272 12.19 4.40 14.58
N GLU A 273 11.34 3.38 14.52
CA GLU A 273 11.45 2.34 13.49
C GLU A 273 11.16 2.87 12.07
N PRO A 274 10.07 3.63 11.83
CA PRO A 274 9.88 4.31 10.55
C PRO A 274 11.09 5.15 10.11
N PHE A 275 11.71 5.89 11.04
CA PHE A 275 12.92 6.66 10.76
C PHE A 275 14.09 5.75 10.31
N LYS A 276 14.37 4.67 11.04
CA LYS A 276 15.41 3.68 10.66
C LYS A 276 15.15 3.09 9.28
N VAL A 277 13.91 2.70 9.00
CA VAL A 277 13.51 2.14 7.71
C VAL A 277 13.70 3.16 6.58
N SER A 278 13.35 4.43 6.80
CA SER A 278 13.55 5.50 5.82
C SER A 278 15.03 5.77 5.52
N VAL A 279 15.88 5.90 6.55
CA VAL A 279 17.34 6.09 6.36
C VAL A 279 17.95 4.91 5.63
N LYS A 280 17.63 3.69 6.06
CA LYS A 280 18.07 2.46 5.38
C LYS A 280 17.58 2.37 3.93
N GLY A 281 16.42 2.95 3.62
CA GLY A 281 15.91 3.09 2.25
C GLY A 281 16.87 3.87 1.35
N PHE A 282 17.42 4.99 1.84
CA PHE A 282 18.42 5.77 1.12
C PHE A 282 19.71 4.99 0.90
N TYR A 283 20.20 4.28 1.92
CA TYR A 283 21.34 3.38 1.76
C TYR A 283 21.14 2.40 0.59
N TYR A 284 19.94 1.83 0.46
CA TYR A 284 19.63 0.93 -0.65
C TYR A 284 19.49 1.62 -2.01
N MET A 285 19.39 2.94 -2.07
CA MET A 285 19.45 3.72 -3.31
C MET A 285 20.88 4.14 -3.69
N ARG A 286 21.89 3.87 -2.87
CA ARG A 286 23.29 4.20 -3.20
C ARG A 286 23.74 3.53 -4.49
N ILE A 287 24.39 4.32 -5.35
CA ILE A 287 25.11 3.85 -6.53
C ILE A 287 26.58 3.67 -6.16
N GLY A 288 27.16 2.52 -6.48
CA GLY A 288 28.57 2.22 -6.16
C GLY A 288 28.76 1.36 -4.92
N GLU A 289 27.69 1.08 -4.18
CA GLU A 289 27.75 0.42 -2.87
C GLU A 289 28.35 -0.99 -2.96
N GLU A 290 29.25 -1.30 -2.03
CA GLU A 290 29.90 -2.59 -2.00
C GLU A 290 28.98 -3.69 -1.44
N ILE A 291 29.08 -4.88 -2.01
CA ILE A 291 28.33 -6.04 -1.51
C ILE A 291 28.99 -6.51 -0.21
N ARG A 292 28.26 -6.39 0.90
CA ARG A 292 28.69 -6.87 2.21
C ARG A 292 27.89 -8.10 2.64
N SER A 293 28.54 -9.08 3.25
CA SER A 293 27.89 -10.33 3.66
C SER A 293 26.85 -10.13 4.77
N ASN A 294 27.06 -9.13 5.63
CA ASN A 294 26.19 -8.74 6.74
C ASN A 294 25.03 -7.82 6.35
N ILE A 295 24.97 -7.35 5.10
CA ILE A 295 23.90 -6.48 4.60
C ILE A 295 22.98 -7.29 3.69
N LYS A 296 21.69 -7.35 4.07
CA LYS A 296 20.64 -8.08 3.36
C LYS A 296 19.34 -7.27 3.33
N PRO A 297 18.68 -7.13 2.16
CA PRO A 297 19.07 -7.64 0.84
C PRO A 297 20.38 -7.03 0.30
N VAL A 298 20.89 -7.56 -0.81
CA VAL A 298 22.08 -7.00 -1.49
C VAL A 298 21.74 -5.61 -2.03
N PRO A 299 22.60 -4.59 -1.85
CA PRO A 299 22.39 -3.25 -2.42
C PRO A 299 22.29 -3.27 -3.95
N ARG A 300 21.75 -2.21 -4.55
CA ARG A 300 21.48 -2.10 -6.00
C ARG A 300 22.69 -2.51 -6.87
N GLN A 301 22.42 -3.27 -7.92
CA GLN A 301 23.42 -3.71 -8.90
C GLN A 301 22.92 -3.42 -10.34
N PRO A 302 23.79 -3.25 -11.34
CA PRO A 302 25.23 -3.11 -11.19
C PRO A 302 25.57 -1.81 -10.45
N ARG A 303 26.80 -1.70 -9.96
CA ARG A 303 27.18 -0.56 -9.11
C ARG A 303 27.46 0.74 -9.88
N PHE A 304 27.48 0.70 -11.21
CA PHE A 304 27.82 1.83 -12.08
C PHE A 304 29.08 2.60 -11.64
N ILE A 305 30.14 1.84 -11.38
CA ILE A 305 31.48 2.36 -11.10
C ILE A 305 32.25 2.40 -12.43
N PRO A 306 32.71 3.60 -12.90
CA PRO A 306 33.43 3.74 -14.16
C PRO A 306 34.60 2.75 -14.30
N ASN A 307 34.68 2.10 -15.46
CA ASN A 307 35.71 1.10 -15.81
C ASN A 307 35.81 -0.11 -14.86
N LYS A 308 34.79 -0.35 -14.01
CA LYS A 308 34.79 -1.45 -13.04
C LYS A 308 33.50 -2.27 -13.08
N ASP A 309 32.34 -1.61 -13.05
CA ASP A 309 31.06 -2.31 -12.93
C ASP A 309 29.90 -1.45 -13.47
N PRO A 310 29.26 -1.81 -14.60
CA PRO A 310 29.64 -2.91 -15.47
C PRO A 310 30.96 -2.63 -16.21
N GLU A 311 31.61 -3.68 -16.72
CA GLU A 311 32.81 -3.54 -17.55
C GLU A 311 32.53 -2.63 -18.76
N GLY A 312 33.45 -1.69 -19.03
CA GLY A 312 33.31 -0.73 -20.13
C GLY A 312 32.34 0.44 -19.86
N PHE A 313 31.74 0.53 -18.68
CA PHE A 313 30.96 1.72 -18.28
C PHE A 313 31.87 2.95 -18.16
N LYS A 314 31.46 4.05 -18.80
CA LYS A 314 32.24 5.29 -18.89
C LYS A 314 31.35 6.48 -18.61
N VAL A 315 31.91 7.48 -17.93
CA VAL A 315 31.26 8.78 -17.73
C VAL A 315 32.05 9.83 -18.50
N ILE A 316 31.44 10.42 -19.53
CA ILE A 316 32.07 11.47 -20.34
C ILE A 316 31.77 12.83 -19.74
N ILE A 317 32.80 13.66 -19.59
CA ILE A 317 32.64 15.02 -19.06
C ILE A 317 32.07 15.93 -20.15
N THR A 318 30.96 16.61 -19.84
CA THR A 318 30.35 17.60 -20.72
C THR A 318 30.74 19.03 -20.30
N THR A 319 30.48 19.98 -21.19
CA THR A 319 30.51 21.43 -20.94
C THR A 319 29.16 21.96 -20.45
N MET A 320 28.11 21.13 -20.55
CA MET A 320 26.76 21.46 -20.10
C MET A 320 26.70 21.42 -18.57
N GLN A 321 26.13 22.46 -17.99
CA GLN A 321 25.95 22.66 -16.55
C GLN A 321 24.77 23.62 -16.31
N PRO A 322 24.22 23.72 -15.08
CA PRO A 322 23.05 24.55 -14.80
C PRO A 322 23.14 26.03 -15.20
N TYR A 323 24.37 26.56 -15.28
CA TYR A 323 24.62 27.95 -15.64
C TYR A 323 25.02 28.14 -17.12
N HIS A 324 24.99 27.08 -17.93
CA HIS A 324 25.27 27.18 -19.36
C HIS A 324 24.18 28.01 -20.07
N PRO A 325 24.50 28.89 -21.04
CA PRO A 325 23.50 29.73 -21.71
C PRO A 325 22.36 28.93 -22.38
N GLU A 326 22.67 27.73 -22.89
CA GLU A 326 21.68 26.82 -23.50
C GLU A 326 20.97 25.91 -22.48
N TRP A 327 21.25 25.97 -21.17
CA TRP A 327 20.71 25.02 -20.18
C TRP A 327 19.19 24.86 -20.25
N LYS A 328 18.47 25.95 -20.54
CA LYS A 328 17.00 25.95 -20.63
C LYS A 328 16.44 25.55 -21.99
N THR A 329 17.29 25.41 -23.01
CA THR A 329 16.86 25.31 -24.41
C THR A 329 17.55 24.23 -25.22
N PHE A 330 18.58 23.56 -24.68
CA PHE A 330 19.38 22.59 -25.43
C PHE A 330 18.63 21.29 -25.75
N SER A 331 17.59 20.97 -24.98
CA SER A 331 16.76 19.78 -25.12
C SER A 331 15.30 20.09 -24.73
N HIS A 332 14.40 19.10 -24.82
CA HIS A 332 12.97 19.23 -24.56
C HIS A 332 12.38 17.92 -24.02
N GLY A 333 11.29 18.02 -23.26
CA GLY A 333 10.69 16.88 -22.56
C GLY A 333 11.57 16.43 -21.40
N ASP A 334 11.68 15.12 -21.21
CA ASP A 334 12.71 14.57 -20.33
C ASP A 334 14.07 14.70 -21.02
N VAL A 335 14.89 15.62 -20.52
CA VAL A 335 16.20 15.93 -21.09
C VAL A 335 17.23 14.86 -20.75
N TRP A 336 17.03 14.05 -19.71
CA TRP A 336 18.00 13.06 -19.24
C TRP A 336 18.02 11.81 -20.14
N ASP A 337 16.88 11.49 -20.76
CA ASP A 337 16.71 10.43 -21.75
C ASP A 337 17.08 10.84 -23.20
N ARG A 338 17.88 11.91 -23.36
CA ARG A 338 18.25 12.48 -24.67
C ARG A 338 19.76 12.45 -24.91
N PRO A 339 20.40 11.28 -25.02
CA PRO A 339 21.86 11.17 -25.11
C PRO A 339 22.46 11.96 -26.28
N ASN A 340 21.74 12.07 -27.41
CA ASN A 340 22.20 12.83 -28.58
C ASN A 340 22.26 14.35 -28.33
N ASP A 341 21.36 14.89 -27.50
CA ASP A 341 21.36 16.31 -27.16
C ASP A 341 22.55 16.63 -26.24
N TRP A 342 22.84 15.74 -25.28
CA TRP A 342 24.00 15.84 -24.39
C TRP A 342 25.34 15.66 -25.12
N ALA A 343 25.41 14.77 -26.12
CA ALA A 343 26.64 14.46 -26.84
C ALA A 343 27.28 15.70 -27.51
N ARG A 344 26.46 16.69 -27.91
CA ARG A 344 26.94 17.98 -28.46
C ARG A 344 27.83 18.75 -27.50
N PHE A 345 27.67 18.52 -26.19
CA PHE A 345 28.39 19.23 -25.14
C PHE A 345 29.56 18.42 -24.58
N ALA A 346 29.83 17.22 -25.08
CA ALA A 346 31.01 16.45 -24.67
C ALA A 346 32.28 17.29 -24.86
N LYS A 347 33.16 17.33 -23.85
CA LYS A 347 34.42 18.06 -23.96
C LYS A 347 35.29 17.44 -25.06
N LYS A 348 36.04 18.27 -25.77
CA LYS A 348 36.94 17.83 -26.85
C LYS A 348 37.83 16.68 -26.38
N GLY A 349 37.84 15.59 -27.15
CA GLY A 349 38.59 14.38 -26.82
C GLY A 349 37.85 13.40 -25.90
N ASN A 350 36.58 13.67 -25.55
CA ASN A 350 35.73 12.85 -24.69
C ASN A 350 36.44 12.43 -23.39
N PRO A 351 36.98 13.37 -22.60
CA PRO A 351 37.66 13.01 -21.36
C PRO A 351 36.68 12.28 -20.43
N GLU A 352 37.12 11.14 -19.92
CA GLU A 352 36.38 10.31 -18.98
C GLU A 352 36.58 10.82 -17.54
N ASN A 353 35.55 10.68 -16.70
CA ASN A 353 35.66 10.86 -15.25
C ASN A 353 35.58 9.50 -14.55
N PRO A 354 36.73 8.90 -14.15
CA PRO A 354 36.74 7.61 -13.47
C PRO A 354 36.18 7.68 -12.04
N ASN A 355 36.00 8.88 -11.48
CA ASN A 355 35.57 9.10 -10.10
C ASN A 355 34.10 9.53 -10.01
N ALA A 356 33.32 9.49 -11.10
CA ALA A 356 31.91 9.89 -11.14
C ALA A 356 30.96 8.75 -10.71
N PHE A 357 31.18 8.18 -9.53
CA PHE A 357 30.32 7.17 -8.89
C PHE A 357 29.94 7.63 -7.47
N GLY A 358 29.01 6.95 -6.81
CA GLY A 358 28.42 7.41 -5.54
C GLY A 358 27.11 8.17 -5.73
N GLY A 359 26.55 8.65 -4.62
CA GLY A 359 25.23 9.27 -4.56
C GLY A 359 24.10 8.26 -4.66
N HIS A 360 22.87 8.76 -4.83
CA HIS A 360 21.65 7.97 -4.85
C HIS A 360 21.03 7.93 -6.24
N SER A 361 20.52 6.76 -6.65
CA SER A 361 19.48 6.68 -7.69
C SER A 361 18.28 7.52 -7.28
N ASP A 362 17.64 8.22 -8.22
CA ASP A 362 16.42 8.98 -7.93
C ASP A 362 15.26 8.08 -7.53
N ALA A 363 15.06 7.03 -8.33
CA ALA A 363 13.98 6.08 -8.19
C ALA A 363 14.46 4.67 -8.52
N LEU A 364 13.68 3.92 -9.30
CA LEU A 364 13.99 2.54 -9.65
C LEU A 364 15.05 2.42 -10.75
N ASP A 365 15.35 3.49 -11.47
CA ASP A 365 16.41 3.58 -12.47
C ASP A 365 17.76 4.02 -11.85
N TRP A 366 18.74 4.37 -12.68
CA TRP A 366 20.12 4.70 -12.26
C TRP A 366 20.51 6.13 -12.57
N ASP A 367 19.55 6.97 -12.94
CA ASP A 367 19.84 8.36 -13.18
C ASP A 367 20.32 9.06 -11.89
N ARG A 368 21.13 10.10 -12.11
CA ARG A 368 21.64 10.99 -11.09
C ARG A 368 21.72 12.35 -11.70
N HIS A 369 20.90 13.27 -11.22
CA HIS A 369 20.98 14.63 -11.67
C HIS A 369 20.88 15.63 -10.54
N LEU A 370 21.31 16.87 -10.81
CA LEU A 370 21.50 17.90 -9.79
C LEU A 370 20.22 18.25 -9.02
N GLY A 371 19.04 18.02 -9.61
CA GLY A 371 17.77 18.14 -8.90
C GLY A 371 17.62 17.19 -7.71
N HIS A 372 18.22 16.00 -7.77
CA HIS A 372 18.08 14.96 -6.73
C HIS A 372 19.00 15.20 -5.53
N VAL A 373 20.03 16.05 -5.71
CA VAL A 373 20.96 16.42 -4.64
C VAL A 373 20.29 17.27 -3.54
N SER A 374 19.06 17.77 -3.77
CA SER A 374 18.30 18.48 -2.73
C SER A 374 18.03 17.63 -1.49
N ILE A 375 18.01 16.30 -1.65
CA ILE A 375 17.76 15.33 -0.59
C ILE A 375 18.68 15.49 0.63
N ILE A 376 19.93 15.93 0.40
CA ILE A 376 20.89 16.21 1.45
C ILE A 376 20.33 17.25 2.42
N TYR A 377 19.67 18.29 1.89
CA TYR A 377 19.05 19.30 2.74
C TYR A 377 17.82 18.76 3.47
N ASP A 378 17.01 17.92 2.81
CA ASP A 378 15.82 17.33 3.42
C ASP A 378 16.17 16.36 4.57
N MET A 379 17.32 15.69 4.50
CA MET A 379 17.84 14.80 5.55
C MET A 379 18.54 15.57 6.68
N LEU A 380 19.41 16.54 6.33
CA LEU A 380 20.18 17.29 7.33
C LEU A 380 19.34 18.33 8.07
N PHE A 381 18.32 18.90 7.44
CA PHE A 381 17.54 19.98 8.04
C PHE A 381 16.81 19.53 9.33
N PRO A 382 16.11 18.38 9.38
CA PRO A 382 15.56 17.84 10.62
C PRO A 382 16.63 17.59 11.70
N PHE A 383 17.82 17.10 11.33
CA PHE A 383 18.92 16.91 12.27
C PHE A 383 19.34 18.23 12.92
N ILE A 384 19.53 19.28 12.11
CA ILE A 384 19.90 20.62 12.56
C ILE A 384 18.79 21.25 13.42
N LEU A 385 17.54 21.21 12.95
CA LEU A 385 16.38 21.77 13.67
C LEU A 385 16.15 21.14 15.03
N THR A 386 16.55 19.88 15.18
CA THR A 386 16.41 19.15 16.42
C THR A 386 17.67 19.20 17.30
N GLU A 387 18.66 20.03 16.94
CA GLU A 387 19.95 20.17 17.63
C GLU A 387 20.66 18.81 17.79
N GLY A 388 20.59 17.98 16.76
CA GLY A 388 21.24 16.67 16.72
C GLY A 388 20.51 15.55 17.47
N LYS A 389 19.20 15.67 17.76
CA LYS A 389 18.44 14.57 18.40
C LYS A 389 18.33 13.32 17.53
N LEU A 390 18.43 13.45 16.21
CA LEU A 390 18.43 12.33 15.27
C LEU A 390 19.84 11.70 15.22
N SER A 391 20.28 11.17 16.35
CA SER A 391 21.66 10.69 16.56
C SER A 391 21.80 9.17 16.56
N ASP A 392 20.91 8.46 15.88
CA ASP A 392 20.97 7.00 15.81
C ASP A 392 22.16 6.57 14.94
N ASP A 393 22.98 5.64 15.44
CA ASP A 393 24.20 5.07 14.82
C ASP A 393 23.98 3.56 14.57
N ASP A 394 22.70 3.14 14.51
CA ASP A 394 22.26 1.76 14.25
C ASP A 394 20.92 1.73 13.49
N THR A 395 20.93 2.26 12.28
CA THR A 395 19.86 2.13 11.28
C THR A 395 20.09 0.91 10.36
N GLY A 396 21.25 0.27 10.45
CA GLY A 396 21.60 -0.95 9.73
C GLY A 396 22.16 -0.70 8.33
N ILE A 397 22.84 0.43 8.15
CA ILE A 397 23.63 0.77 6.96
C ILE A 397 25.07 0.27 7.10
N ALA A 398 25.89 0.50 6.08
CA ALA A 398 27.27 0.03 6.06
C ALA A 398 28.18 0.70 7.11
N GLU A 399 27.85 1.93 7.47
CA GLU A 399 28.59 2.79 8.38
C GLU A 399 28.17 2.66 9.84
N SER A 400 27.03 2.00 10.13
CA SER A 400 26.51 1.87 11.50
C SER A 400 27.59 1.38 12.48
N TYR A 401 27.56 1.96 13.68
CA TYR A 401 28.51 1.79 14.78
C TYR A 401 29.89 2.45 14.56
N ASN A 402 29.98 3.48 13.71
CA ASN A 402 31.24 4.23 13.50
C ASN A 402 31.37 5.45 14.45
N GLY A 403 30.34 5.77 15.24
CA GLY A 403 30.30 6.92 16.13
C GLY A 403 29.80 8.23 15.48
N ILE A 404 29.30 8.16 14.25
CA ILE A 404 28.62 9.22 13.51
C ILE A 404 27.15 8.81 13.39
N PRO A 405 26.18 9.73 13.58
CA PRO A 405 24.79 9.40 13.29
C PRO A 405 24.63 8.90 11.86
N ASP A 406 23.97 7.77 11.66
CA ASP A 406 23.79 7.14 10.35
C ASP A 406 23.11 8.07 9.34
N LEU A 407 22.25 8.99 9.81
CA LEU A 407 21.62 10.03 8.99
C LEU A 407 22.63 11.03 8.40
N LEU A 408 23.81 11.18 9.01
CA LEU A 408 24.90 12.04 8.51
C LEU A 408 25.89 11.27 7.63
N ASP A 409 26.04 9.97 7.86
CA ASP A 409 26.81 9.09 6.97
C ASP A 409 26.09 8.90 5.63
N GLU A 410 24.76 8.78 5.68
CA GLU A 410 23.86 8.76 4.51
C GLU A 410 23.62 10.16 3.93
#